data_AF-A0A924ZGW7-F1
#
_entry.id   AF-A0A924ZGW7-F1
#
_cell.length_a   1.000
_cell.length_b   1.000
_cell.length_c   1.000
_cell.angle_alpha   90.00
_cell.angle_beta   90.00
_cell.angle_gamma   90.00
#
_symmetry.space_group_name_H-M   'P 1'
#
loop_
_entity.id
_entity.type
_entity.pdbx_description
1 polymer ?
#
loop_
_entity_poly.entity_id
_entity_poly.type
_entity_poly.pdbx_seq_one_letter_code
_entity_poly.pdbx_strand_id
1 'polypeptide(L)'
;MSEVTFSDPPVDLTDARAAALPWNYLAPAFGDLLRRAAGQTRILMALPQGDQPARFAVIAGDILKDPKATADFILSLKVDGVPIATRQRFFVGPSTTRQPTLNANAEPEVFDLKGLAWSNDGPQVFNQAVVIIDAGIAFWNARFRGQEGPRFQGIRYFDFEAEIPGKALGLDAAMIADLCQMADTLGSPAVVDYLASAFPNSVFGPAANPDPNGFWHGTAVADLAGGAAVGEAENVALFGLELPREILADYSGETLSAMLAMILPAAIEMTAAFAGMRLTIVMPLGFPAGPPDGTHPAAVSIDEALKACGRADVQVIVPAGNHLQDRCHAQMDPAAGRTLIGWDLPPDDFSTNEIEIFGTAGEPLRLQVPAPARAAMDVSLPVSQSFRYILRDGESIGMLMRFADEGLRSRMRLALWHTASDSLTAVTPHGRWTLATDGPDKLELWLFRDDRDPMADRARPRRPSRFWSTGYQLRDASGAQPLTDDEHSAVLRSGTLSVLATPPNPLLVCAQAEQRLGHGAV
;
A
#
# COMPACT_ATOMS: atom_id res chain seq x y z
N MET A 1 15.55 -4.55 35.28
CA MET A 1 14.40 -4.29 34.38
C MET A 1 14.95 -3.50 33.20
N SER A 2 14.69 -3.92 31.96
CA SER A 2 15.38 -3.40 30.75
C SER A 2 14.97 -1.98 30.35
N GLU A 3 15.73 -0.94 30.64
CA GLU A 3 15.30 0.47 30.44
C GLU A 3 14.93 0.76 28.97
N VAL A 4 13.80 1.43 28.74
CA VAL A 4 13.44 1.98 27.41
C VAL A 4 13.69 3.47 27.46
N THR A 5 14.32 4.05 26.45
CA THR A 5 14.64 5.49 26.35
C THR A 5 14.54 5.99 24.91
N PHE A 6 14.70 7.30 24.68
CA PHE A 6 14.91 7.85 23.35
C PHE A 6 16.38 8.25 23.17
N SER A 7 16.92 8.13 21.97
CA SER A 7 18.23 8.70 21.65
C SER A 7 18.21 10.22 21.82
N ASP A 8 19.29 10.77 22.37
CA ASP A 8 19.47 12.22 22.57
C ASP A 8 20.89 12.62 22.14
N PRO A 9 21.08 13.73 21.41
CA PRO A 9 20.07 14.64 20.85
C PRO A 9 19.22 14.00 19.72
N PRO A 10 18.12 14.63 19.27
CA PRO A 10 17.44 14.23 18.04
C PRO A 10 18.39 14.41 16.85
N VAL A 11 18.29 13.53 15.87
CA VAL A 11 19.02 13.67 14.61
C VAL A 11 18.24 14.65 13.73
N ASP A 12 18.80 15.84 13.56
CA ASP A 12 18.21 16.88 12.73
C ASP A 12 18.53 16.66 11.25
N LEU A 13 17.52 16.81 10.41
CA LEU A 13 17.61 16.69 8.96
C LEU A 13 17.40 18.04 8.25
N THR A 14 17.34 19.17 8.99
CA THR A 14 17.02 20.55 8.54
C THR A 14 17.56 21.05 7.21
N ASP A 15 18.63 20.49 6.66
CA ASP A 15 19.14 20.93 5.35
C ASP A 15 18.14 20.56 4.23
N ALA A 16 18.22 21.24 3.07
CA ALA A 16 17.34 21.02 1.90
C ALA A 16 17.22 19.54 1.42
N ARG A 17 18.06 18.68 1.97
CA ARG A 17 18.11 17.22 1.80
C ARG A 17 16.93 16.50 2.47
N ALA A 18 16.37 17.03 3.55
CA ALA A 18 15.23 16.45 4.26
C ALA A 18 14.02 16.21 3.36
N ALA A 19 13.69 17.23 2.55
CA ALA A 19 12.60 17.20 1.59
C ALA A 19 12.81 16.18 0.45
N ALA A 20 14.04 15.69 0.27
CA ALA A 20 14.35 14.67 -0.73
C ALA A 20 14.12 13.25 -0.20
N LEU A 21 13.91 13.05 1.12
CA LEU A 21 13.62 11.71 1.63
C LEU A 21 12.27 11.20 1.13
N PRO A 22 12.15 9.89 0.84
CA PRO A 22 10.90 9.30 0.43
C PRO A 22 9.78 9.51 1.45
N TRP A 23 8.54 9.57 0.97
CA TRP A 23 7.36 9.79 1.79
C TRP A 23 7.15 8.72 2.86
N ASN A 24 7.45 7.47 2.52
CA ASN A 24 7.45 6.31 3.40
C ASN A 24 8.86 5.98 3.93
N TYR A 25 9.76 6.96 3.97
CA TYR A 25 11.10 6.73 4.48
C TYR A 25 11.10 6.48 5.98
N LEU A 26 11.56 5.29 6.37
CA LEU A 26 11.90 4.93 7.73
C LEU A 26 13.26 4.22 7.74
N ALA A 27 14.35 5.02 7.87
CA ALA A 27 15.74 4.55 7.81
C ALA A 27 16.03 3.19 8.48
N PRO A 28 15.48 2.89 9.69
CA PRO A 28 15.76 1.64 10.39
C PRO A 28 14.77 0.51 10.06
N ALA A 29 13.55 0.83 9.61
CA ALA A 29 12.57 -0.18 9.17
C ALA A 29 13.04 -0.90 7.90
N PHE A 30 13.90 -0.26 7.12
CA PHE A 30 14.59 -0.92 6.02
C PHE A 30 15.45 -2.09 6.49
N GLY A 31 16.01 -2.10 7.70
CA GLY A 31 16.70 -3.28 8.21
C GLY A 31 15.81 -4.54 8.24
N ASP A 32 14.53 -4.38 8.58
CA ASP A 32 13.54 -5.48 8.64
C ASP A 32 12.94 -5.80 7.26
N LEU A 33 12.70 -4.79 6.41
CA LEU A 33 12.32 -4.97 5.00
C LEU A 33 13.44 -5.66 4.19
N LEU A 34 14.70 -5.27 4.38
CA LEU A 34 15.88 -5.80 3.70
C LEU A 34 16.26 -7.20 4.21
N ARG A 35 15.93 -7.56 5.47
CA ARG A 35 16.19 -8.88 6.06
C ARG A 35 15.37 -10.03 5.46
N ARG A 36 14.32 -9.73 4.68
CA ARG A 36 13.51 -10.76 4.00
C ARG A 36 14.22 -11.45 2.83
N ALA A 37 15.40 -10.97 2.42
CA ALA A 37 16.26 -11.65 1.45
C ALA A 37 17.69 -11.83 2.00
N ALA A 38 18.25 -13.03 1.85
CA ALA A 38 19.61 -13.37 2.28
C ALA A 38 20.71 -12.76 1.37
N GLY A 39 20.66 -11.45 1.13
CA GLY A 39 21.56 -10.73 0.22
C GLY A 39 21.41 -9.21 0.31
N GLN A 40 22.18 -8.47 -0.48
CA GLN A 40 22.04 -7.01 -0.65
C GLN A 40 20.68 -6.71 -1.29
N THR A 41 19.64 -6.61 -0.47
CA THR A 41 18.30 -6.27 -0.93
C THR A 41 18.33 -4.88 -1.55
N ARG A 42 17.79 -4.78 -2.76
CA ARG A 42 17.61 -3.50 -3.44
C ARG A 42 16.15 -3.17 -3.45
N ILE A 43 15.87 -1.89 -3.52
CA ILE A 43 14.50 -1.42 -3.44
C ILE A 43 14.25 -0.50 -4.62
N LEU A 44 13.07 -0.65 -5.20
CA LEU A 44 12.60 0.25 -6.22
C LEU A 44 12.24 1.57 -5.58
N MET A 45 12.54 2.67 -6.25
CA MET A 45 12.05 3.98 -5.88
C MET A 45 11.26 4.56 -7.03
N ALA A 46 9.99 4.84 -6.78
CA ALA A 46 9.13 5.53 -7.73
C ALA A 46 9.59 6.99 -7.86
N LEU A 47 9.78 7.41 -9.11
CA LEU A 47 10.11 8.76 -9.53
C LEU A 47 8.86 9.33 -10.22
N PRO A 48 8.02 10.11 -9.51
CA PRO A 48 6.82 10.70 -10.11
C PRO A 48 7.22 11.65 -11.23
N GLN A 49 6.53 11.62 -12.37
CA GLN A 49 6.80 12.52 -13.49
C GLN A 49 5.58 13.32 -13.94
N GLY A 50 4.72 13.74 -12.99
CA GLY A 50 3.53 14.52 -13.32
C GLY A 50 2.58 13.75 -14.24
N ASP A 51 2.48 14.16 -15.51
CA ASP A 51 1.63 13.54 -16.53
C ASP A 51 2.27 12.35 -17.27
N GLN A 52 3.57 12.10 -17.06
CA GLN A 52 4.26 10.96 -17.65
C GLN A 52 4.14 9.71 -16.76
N PRO A 53 4.25 8.50 -17.35
CA PRO A 53 4.35 7.27 -16.58
C PRO A 53 5.42 7.40 -15.49
N ALA A 54 5.11 6.96 -14.26
CA ALA A 54 6.12 6.94 -13.21
C ALA A 54 7.28 6.04 -13.63
N ARG A 55 8.50 6.51 -13.39
CA ARG A 55 9.72 5.76 -13.66
C ARG A 55 10.37 5.27 -12.37
N PHE A 56 11.25 4.29 -12.44
CA PHE A 56 11.83 3.66 -11.24
C PHE A 56 13.33 3.72 -11.24
N ALA A 57 13.91 4.06 -10.09
CA ALA A 57 15.33 3.83 -9.81
C ALA A 57 15.48 2.62 -8.91
N VAL A 58 16.52 1.82 -9.15
CA VAL A 58 16.94 0.76 -8.22
C VAL A 58 17.93 1.34 -7.21
N ILE A 59 17.63 1.23 -5.92
CA ILE A 59 18.47 1.74 -4.83
C ILE A 59 19.04 0.57 -4.05
N ALA A 60 20.35 0.65 -3.77
CA ALA A 60 20.98 -0.30 -2.85
C ALA A 60 20.45 -0.08 -1.43
N GLY A 61 19.97 -1.15 -0.78
CA GLY A 61 19.38 -1.06 0.57
C GLY A 61 20.31 -0.47 1.63
N ASP A 62 21.62 -0.63 1.49
CA ASP A 62 22.59 -0.05 2.43
C ASP A 62 22.58 1.48 2.43
N ILE A 63 22.26 2.13 1.30
CA ILE A 63 22.13 3.58 1.21
C ILE A 63 20.99 4.06 2.11
N LEU A 64 19.90 3.30 2.20
CA LEU A 64 18.69 3.64 2.96
C LEU A 64 18.91 3.67 4.48
N LYS A 65 20.00 3.08 4.98
CA LYS A 65 20.35 3.06 6.41
C LYS A 65 20.85 4.41 6.92
N ASP A 66 21.37 5.26 6.03
CA ASP A 66 21.81 6.62 6.37
C ASP A 66 20.90 7.64 5.66
N PRO A 67 20.06 8.39 6.41
CA PRO A 67 19.19 9.41 5.85
C PRO A 67 19.93 10.44 5.01
N LYS A 68 21.14 10.84 5.40
CA LYS A 68 21.92 11.81 4.66
C LYS A 68 22.41 11.22 3.34
N ALA A 69 22.95 10.01 3.35
CA ALA A 69 23.37 9.31 2.14
C ALA A 69 22.19 9.04 1.20
N THR A 70 21.02 8.72 1.76
CA THR A 70 19.77 8.53 1.01
C THR A 70 19.36 9.81 0.29
N ALA A 71 19.27 10.93 1.03
CA ALA A 71 18.90 12.20 0.44
C ALA A 71 19.92 12.66 -0.62
N ASP A 72 21.22 12.48 -0.38
CA ASP A 72 22.27 12.81 -1.34
C ASP A 72 22.16 11.97 -2.62
N PHE A 73 21.87 10.68 -2.49
CA PHE A 73 21.59 9.81 -3.62
C PHE A 73 20.39 10.32 -4.43
N ILE A 74 19.27 10.62 -3.77
CA ILE A 74 18.03 11.08 -4.44
C ILE A 74 18.26 12.41 -5.17
N LEU A 75 18.92 13.36 -4.52
CA LEU A 75 19.26 14.66 -5.12
C LEU A 75 20.24 14.52 -6.30
N SER A 76 21.02 13.44 -6.36
CA SER A 76 21.90 13.16 -7.50
C SER A 76 21.17 12.60 -8.72
N LEU A 77 19.94 12.10 -8.55
CA LEU A 77 19.21 11.45 -9.62
C LEU A 77 18.83 12.45 -10.72
N LYS A 78 18.92 11.98 -11.95
CA LYS A 78 18.48 12.68 -13.15
C LYS A 78 17.59 11.76 -13.95
N VAL A 79 16.58 12.34 -14.58
CA VAL A 79 15.77 11.65 -15.57
C VAL A 79 15.89 12.41 -16.88
N ASP A 80 16.34 11.73 -17.94
CA ASP A 80 16.65 12.33 -19.24
C ASP A 80 17.60 13.54 -19.14
N GLY A 81 18.62 13.44 -18.28
CA GLY A 81 19.59 14.50 -18.01
C GLY A 81 19.07 15.67 -17.17
N VAL A 82 17.79 15.67 -16.78
CA VAL A 82 17.16 16.70 -15.94
C VAL A 82 17.19 16.26 -14.47
N PRO A 83 17.72 17.08 -13.54
CA PRO A 83 17.63 16.78 -12.11
C PRO A 83 16.18 16.59 -11.68
N ILE A 84 15.93 15.56 -10.87
CA ILE A 84 14.57 15.37 -10.35
C ILE A 84 14.23 16.55 -9.44
N ALA A 85 13.12 17.22 -9.70
CA ALA A 85 12.71 18.37 -8.92
C ALA A 85 12.40 17.93 -7.48
N THR A 86 12.96 18.62 -6.50
CA THR A 86 12.79 18.36 -5.06
C THR A 86 11.34 18.51 -4.54
N ARG A 87 10.40 18.85 -5.43
CA ARG A 87 8.97 18.97 -5.09
C ARG A 87 8.16 17.71 -5.39
N GLN A 88 8.75 16.70 -6.04
CA GLN A 88 8.07 15.43 -6.31
C GLN A 88 8.26 14.49 -5.12
N ARG A 89 7.17 13.84 -4.69
CA ARG A 89 7.18 12.91 -3.56
C ARG A 89 7.70 11.55 -4.01
N PHE A 90 8.86 11.14 -3.51
CA PHE A 90 9.41 9.81 -3.79
C PHE A 90 8.77 8.75 -2.90
N PHE A 91 8.67 7.52 -3.41
CA PHE A 91 8.24 6.36 -2.62
C PHE A 91 9.24 5.23 -2.78
N VAL A 92 9.57 4.60 -1.67
CA VAL A 92 10.26 3.33 -1.68
C VAL A 92 9.22 2.23 -1.91
N GLY A 93 9.41 1.44 -2.95
CA GLY A 93 8.53 0.36 -3.38
C GLY A 93 9.02 -1.01 -2.90
N PRO A 94 8.66 -2.10 -3.60
CA PRO A 94 9.01 -3.45 -3.22
C PRO A 94 10.51 -3.76 -3.47
N SER A 95 10.95 -4.90 -2.94
CA SER A 95 12.31 -5.37 -3.13
C SER A 95 12.52 -5.87 -4.55
N THR A 96 13.77 -5.83 -5.03
CA THR A 96 14.13 -6.26 -6.37
C THR A 96 15.49 -6.95 -6.42
N THR A 97 15.66 -7.90 -7.34
CA THR A 97 16.94 -8.55 -7.64
C THR A 97 17.73 -7.84 -8.75
N ARG A 98 17.11 -6.92 -9.49
CA ARG A 98 17.76 -6.09 -10.52
C ARG A 98 19.03 -5.45 -10.00
N GLN A 99 20.07 -5.39 -10.82
CA GLN A 99 21.33 -4.74 -10.47
C GLN A 99 21.19 -3.23 -10.62
N PRO A 100 21.39 -2.42 -9.56
CA PRO A 100 21.56 -1.00 -9.78
C PRO A 100 22.81 -0.85 -10.63
N THR A 101 22.71 -0.14 -11.74
CA THR A 101 23.81 0.21 -12.64
C THR A 101 24.68 1.28 -11.96
N LEU A 102 25.15 1.02 -10.75
CA LEU A 102 26.04 1.88 -9.99
C LEU A 102 27.48 1.68 -10.48
N ASN A 103 27.83 2.31 -11.59
CA ASN A 103 29.11 2.99 -11.63
C ASN A 103 28.86 4.39 -11.07
N ALA A 104 29.73 4.88 -10.19
CA ALA A 104 29.57 6.19 -9.51
C ALA A 104 29.43 7.41 -10.46
N ASN A 105 29.58 7.21 -11.77
CA ASN A 105 29.44 8.20 -12.83
C ASN A 105 28.35 7.86 -13.87
N ALA A 106 27.67 6.73 -13.75
CA ALA A 106 26.58 6.34 -14.65
C ALA A 106 25.26 6.88 -14.11
N GLU A 107 24.41 7.38 -15.02
CA GLU A 107 23.06 7.79 -14.65
C GLU A 107 22.30 6.58 -14.09
N PRO A 108 21.46 6.78 -13.06
CA PRO A 108 20.63 5.70 -12.52
C PRO A 108 19.82 5.09 -13.67
N GLU A 109 19.73 3.77 -13.74
CA GLU A 109 18.78 3.16 -14.66
C GLU A 109 17.37 3.52 -14.20
N VAL A 110 16.71 4.26 -15.09
CA VAL A 110 15.35 4.70 -14.94
C VAL A 110 14.55 3.98 -16.01
N PHE A 111 13.66 3.07 -15.61
CA PHE A 111 12.85 2.30 -16.55
C PHE A 111 11.36 2.63 -16.47
N ASP A 112 10.70 2.53 -17.62
CA ASP A 112 9.26 2.70 -17.77
C ASP A 112 8.56 1.35 -17.65
N LEU A 113 7.46 1.30 -16.92
CA LEU A 113 6.49 0.21 -17.01
C LEU A 113 5.38 0.60 -17.99
N LYS A 114 5.68 0.60 -19.29
CA LYS A 114 4.71 0.96 -20.35
C LYS A 114 3.58 -0.05 -20.45
N GLY A 115 2.33 0.40 -20.56
CA GLY A 115 1.20 -0.40 -21.04
C GLY A 115 1.54 -1.06 -22.37
N LEU A 116 1.26 -2.36 -22.48
CA LEU A 116 1.14 -2.96 -23.82
C LEU A 116 -0.33 -2.81 -24.19
N ALA A 117 -0.63 -1.92 -25.14
CA ALA A 117 -1.95 -1.84 -25.72
C ALA A 117 -2.24 -3.19 -26.41
N TRP A 118 -3.31 -3.85 -26.01
CA TRP A 118 -3.76 -5.06 -26.70
C TRP A 118 -4.64 -4.69 -27.87
N SER A 119 -4.48 -5.40 -28.98
CA SER A 119 -5.32 -5.22 -30.16
C SER A 119 -6.69 -5.86 -29.96
N ASN A 120 -7.72 -5.27 -30.56
CA ASN A 120 -9.03 -5.89 -30.71
C ASN A 120 -9.10 -6.59 -32.07
N ASP A 121 -8.33 -7.67 -32.25
CA ASP A 121 -8.27 -8.41 -33.52
C ASP A 121 -9.35 -9.50 -33.63
N GLY A 122 -10.18 -9.67 -32.59
CA GLY A 122 -11.25 -10.64 -32.54
C GLY A 122 -12.55 -10.17 -33.24
N PRO A 123 -13.44 -11.10 -33.61
CA PRO A 123 -14.75 -10.77 -34.18
C PRO A 123 -15.73 -10.15 -33.14
N GLN A 124 -15.41 -10.22 -31.85
CA GLN A 124 -16.25 -9.76 -30.76
C GLN A 124 -16.41 -8.23 -30.75
N VAL A 125 -17.66 -7.76 -30.67
CA VAL A 125 -17.98 -6.34 -30.52
C VAL A 125 -18.29 -6.06 -29.05
N PHE A 126 -17.39 -5.35 -28.39
CA PHE A 126 -17.61 -4.89 -27.01
C PHE A 126 -18.16 -3.47 -26.98
N ASN A 127 -18.99 -3.17 -25.97
CA ASN A 127 -19.45 -1.79 -25.70
C ASN A 127 -18.89 -1.23 -24.39
N GLN A 128 -18.26 -2.09 -23.57
CA GLN A 128 -17.64 -1.74 -22.31
C GLN A 128 -16.34 -2.53 -22.12
N ALA A 129 -15.35 -1.88 -21.50
CA ALA A 129 -14.13 -2.50 -21.01
C ALA A 129 -14.08 -2.43 -19.49
N VAL A 130 -13.71 -3.53 -18.84
CA VAL A 130 -13.51 -3.60 -17.39
C VAL A 130 -12.10 -4.08 -17.11
N VAL A 131 -11.32 -3.29 -16.37
CA VAL A 131 -9.98 -3.67 -15.91
C VAL A 131 -10.03 -4.00 -14.43
N ILE A 132 -9.58 -5.18 -14.04
CA ILE A 132 -9.47 -5.61 -12.65
C ILE A 132 -8.02 -5.46 -12.20
N ILE A 133 -7.78 -4.59 -11.23
CA ILE A 133 -6.47 -4.39 -10.59
C ILE A 133 -6.50 -5.13 -9.26
N ASP A 134 -6.00 -6.36 -9.24
CA ASP A 134 -6.04 -7.20 -8.04
C ASP A 134 -4.96 -8.27 -8.13
N ALA A 135 -5.02 -9.30 -7.31
CA ALA A 135 -4.23 -10.49 -7.46
C ALA A 135 -5.07 -11.77 -7.43
N GLY A 136 -4.51 -12.84 -7.99
CA GLY A 136 -5.19 -14.12 -8.06
C GLY A 136 -6.38 -14.05 -9.00
N ILE A 137 -6.15 -13.67 -10.26
CA ILE A 137 -7.20 -13.65 -11.27
C ILE A 137 -7.13 -14.98 -12.04
N ALA A 138 -7.94 -15.95 -11.65
CA ALA A 138 -8.15 -17.20 -12.36
C ALA A 138 -9.02 -16.95 -13.60
N PHE A 139 -8.49 -16.20 -14.56
CA PHE A 139 -9.14 -15.84 -15.81
C PHE A 139 -9.56 -17.04 -16.64
N TRP A 140 -8.98 -18.22 -16.35
CA TRP A 140 -9.35 -19.47 -16.97
C TRP A 140 -10.66 -20.08 -16.41
N ASN A 141 -11.33 -19.42 -15.46
CA ASN A 141 -12.63 -19.85 -14.97
C ASN A 141 -13.70 -19.81 -16.08
N ALA A 142 -14.54 -20.85 -16.15
CA ALA A 142 -15.61 -20.95 -17.13
C ALA A 142 -16.59 -19.75 -17.12
N ARG A 143 -16.77 -19.08 -15.97
CA ARG A 143 -17.64 -17.88 -15.84
C ARG A 143 -17.14 -16.67 -16.63
N PHE A 144 -15.90 -16.72 -17.13
CA PHE A 144 -15.30 -15.71 -18.00
C PHE A 144 -15.25 -16.15 -19.48
N ARG A 145 -16.13 -17.07 -19.87
CA ARG A 145 -16.28 -17.56 -21.26
C ARG A 145 -17.57 -17.05 -21.89
N GLY A 146 -17.43 -16.31 -22.98
CA GLY A 146 -18.52 -15.98 -23.89
C GLY A 146 -18.73 -17.09 -24.93
N GLN A 147 -19.68 -16.89 -25.86
CA GLN A 147 -19.93 -17.85 -26.94
C GLN A 147 -18.75 -17.96 -27.89
N GLU A 148 -18.09 -16.85 -28.19
CA GLU A 148 -16.96 -16.81 -29.12
C GLU A 148 -15.59 -17.00 -28.45
N GLY A 149 -15.55 -17.38 -27.16
CA GLY A 149 -14.30 -17.72 -26.45
C GLY A 149 -14.10 -16.98 -25.12
N PRO A 150 -12.84 -16.90 -24.62
CA PRO A 150 -12.52 -16.15 -23.41
C PRO A 150 -12.89 -14.68 -23.54
N ARG A 151 -13.41 -14.09 -22.46
CA ARG A 151 -13.70 -12.65 -22.43
C ARG A 151 -12.57 -11.80 -21.90
N PHE A 152 -11.62 -12.40 -21.19
CA PHE A 152 -10.37 -11.72 -20.88
C PHE A 152 -9.59 -11.51 -22.18
N GLN A 153 -9.37 -10.26 -22.56
CA GLN A 153 -8.66 -9.86 -23.77
C GLN A 153 -7.16 -9.66 -23.50
N GLY A 154 -6.79 -9.45 -22.23
CA GLY A 154 -5.40 -9.33 -21.84
C GLY A 154 -5.23 -9.36 -20.32
N ILE A 155 -4.10 -9.91 -19.88
CA ILE A 155 -3.70 -9.89 -18.47
C ILE A 155 -2.27 -9.44 -18.39
N ARG A 156 -2.00 -8.45 -17.56
CA ARG A 156 -0.66 -7.98 -17.28
C ARG A 156 -0.23 -8.44 -15.90
N TYR A 157 1.00 -8.92 -15.79
CA TYR A 157 1.65 -9.19 -14.51
C TYR A 157 2.69 -8.10 -14.26
N PHE A 158 2.60 -7.41 -13.13
CA PHE A 158 3.69 -6.53 -12.73
C PHE A 158 4.86 -7.37 -12.24
N ASP A 159 5.93 -7.39 -13.04
CA ASP A 159 7.19 -8.03 -12.70
C ASP A 159 8.33 -7.02 -12.82
N PHE A 160 8.90 -6.68 -11.67
CA PHE A 160 10.03 -5.77 -11.59
C PHE A 160 11.34 -6.42 -11.98
N GLU A 161 11.41 -7.75 -12.07
CA GLU A 161 12.63 -8.47 -12.44
C GLU A 161 12.73 -8.72 -13.95
N ALA A 162 11.67 -8.38 -14.70
CA ALA A 162 11.61 -8.62 -16.13
C ALA A 162 12.49 -7.61 -16.89
N GLU A 163 13.79 -7.88 -16.89
CA GLU A 163 14.80 -7.21 -17.70
C GLU A 163 15.23 -8.11 -18.87
N ILE A 164 14.40 -9.10 -19.25
CA ILE A 164 14.66 -9.97 -20.39
C ILE A 164 13.94 -9.37 -21.61
N PRO A 165 14.67 -8.76 -22.57
CA PRO A 165 14.10 -8.43 -23.86
C PRO A 165 13.37 -9.65 -24.45
N GLY A 166 12.07 -9.50 -24.72
CA GLY A 166 11.25 -10.57 -25.31
C GLY A 166 10.46 -11.45 -24.32
N LYS A 167 10.57 -11.24 -23.00
CA LYS A 167 9.63 -11.88 -22.06
C LYS A 167 8.35 -11.06 -22.00
N ALA A 168 7.24 -11.62 -22.47
CA ALA A 168 5.94 -10.96 -22.40
C ALA A 168 5.59 -10.71 -20.93
N LEU A 169 5.37 -9.44 -20.56
CA LEU A 169 4.90 -9.01 -19.23
C LEU A 169 3.39 -9.25 -19.03
N GLY A 170 2.79 -10.07 -19.88
CA GLY A 170 1.37 -10.30 -19.90
C GLY A 170 1.02 -11.40 -20.89
N LEU A 171 -0.28 -11.69 -20.90
CA LEU A 171 -0.94 -12.64 -21.75
C LEU A 171 -1.86 -11.84 -22.66
N ASP A 172 -1.75 -12.03 -23.96
CA ASP A 172 -2.74 -11.54 -24.92
C ASP A 172 -3.92 -12.52 -25.03
N ALA A 173 -4.93 -12.16 -25.84
CA ALA A 173 -6.12 -12.98 -26.03
C ALA A 173 -5.80 -14.40 -26.55
N ALA A 174 -4.78 -14.57 -27.39
CA ALA A 174 -4.40 -15.87 -27.94
C ALA A 174 -3.78 -16.77 -26.86
N MET A 175 -2.81 -16.26 -26.11
CA MET A 175 -2.22 -16.96 -24.98
C MET A 175 -3.26 -17.29 -23.91
N ILE A 176 -4.20 -16.36 -23.65
CA ILE A 176 -5.33 -16.60 -22.75
C ILE A 176 -6.12 -17.80 -23.26
N ALA A 177 -6.55 -17.83 -24.53
CA ALA A 177 -7.30 -18.95 -25.10
C ALA A 177 -6.58 -20.30 -24.97
N ASP A 178 -5.27 -20.34 -25.21
CA ASP A 178 -4.45 -21.55 -25.04
C ASP A 178 -4.46 -22.04 -23.57
N LEU A 179 -4.32 -21.12 -22.61
CA LEU A 179 -4.35 -21.46 -21.19
C LEU A 179 -5.76 -21.85 -20.72
N CYS A 180 -6.79 -21.33 -21.35
CA CYS A 180 -8.17 -21.75 -21.13
C CYS A 180 -8.37 -23.20 -21.56
N GLN A 181 -7.89 -23.56 -22.76
CA GLN A 181 -7.91 -24.93 -23.25
C GLN A 181 -7.06 -25.87 -22.39
N MET A 182 -5.91 -25.39 -21.90
CA MET A 182 -5.08 -26.13 -20.95
C MET A 182 -5.85 -26.44 -19.66
N ALA A 183 -6.59 -25.48 -19.10
CA ALA A 183 -7.42 -25.71 -17.92
C ALA A 183 -8.51 -26.77 -18.19
N ASP A 184 -9.14 -26.76 -19.36
CA ASP A 184 -10.19 -27.72 -19.71
C ASP A 184 -9.65 -29.13 -19.92
N THR A 185 -8.42 -29.26 -20.40
CA THR A 185 -7.81 -30.55 -20.77
C THR A 185 -6.98 -31.16 -19.63
N LEU A 186 -6.21 -30.34 -18.92
CA LEU A 186 -5.25 -30.75 -17.89
C LEU A 186 -5.62 -30.28 -16.48
N GLY A 187 -6.63 -29.41 -16.34
CA GLY A 187 -7.08 -28.84 -15.07
C GLY A 187 -6.36 -27.54 -14.68
N SER A 188 -6.95 -26.80 -13.72
CA SER A 188 -6.38 -25.57 -13.15
C SER A 188 -4.93 -25.70 -12.67
N PRO A 189 -4.46 -26.82 -12.06
CA PRO A 189 -3.08 -26.94 -11.62
C PRO A 189 -2.05 -26.73 -12.75
N ALA A 190 -2.34 -27.20 -13.97
CA ALA A 190 -1.43 -27.03 -15.10
C ALA A 190 -1.25 -25.55 -15.50
N VAL A 191 -2.34 -24.77 -15.44
CA VAL A 191 -2.29 -23.32 -15.69
C VAL A 191 -1.53 -22.62 -14.58
N VAL A 192 -1.77 -22.98 -13.31
CA VAL A 192 -1.03 -22.43 -12.17
C VAL A 192 0.46 -22.71 -12.29
N ASP A 193 0.87 -23.93 -12.65
CA ASP A 193 2.28 -24.29 -12.86
C ASP A 193 2.93 -23.48 -13.99
N TYR A 194 2.20 -23.27 -15.10
CA TYR A 194 2.64 -22.40 -16.17
C TYR A 194 2.86 -20.97 -15.69
N LEU A 195 1.86 -20.39 -14.99
CA LEU A 195 1.92 -19.02 -14.48
C LEU A 195 3.02 -18.86 -13.41
N ALA A 196 3.22 -19.87 -12.56
CA ALA A 196 4.28 -19.89 -11.56
C ALA A 196 5.67 -19.80 -12.19
N SER A 197 5.85 -20.47 -13.34
CA SER A 197 7.11 -20.47 -14.08
C SER A 197 7.29 -19.19 -14.90
N ALA A 198 6.24 -18.73 -15.58
CA ALA A 198 6.27 -17.55 -16.43
C ALA A 198 6.38 -16.25 -15.60
N PHE A 199 5.66 -16.17 -14.49
CA PHE A 199 5.50 -14.98 -13.65
C PHE A 199 5.81 -15.32 -12.18
N PRO A 200 7.08 -15.49 -11.80
CA PRO A 200 7.46 -15.97 -10.47
C PRO A 200 7.08 -15.03 -9.31
N ASN A 201 6.85 -13.74 -9.61
CA ASN A 201 6.43 -12.72 -8.64
C ASN A 201 4.90 -12.56 -8.51
N SER A 202 4.14 -13.29 -9.34
CA SER A 202 2.68 -13.41 -9.24
C SER A 202 2.28 -14.17 -7.97
N VAL A 203 1.00 -14.13 -7.59
CA VAL A 203 0.50 -14.97 -6.49
C VAL A 203 0.43 -16.45 -6.86
N PHE A 204 0.61 -16.78 -8.13
CA PHE A 204 0.75 -18.16 -8.59
C PHE A 204 2.20 -18.66 -8.50
N GLY A 205 3.17 -17.79 -8.18
CA GLY A 205 4.58 -18.15 -8.04
C GLY A 205 4.85 -19.22 -6.98
N PRO A 206 5.96 -19.98 -7.10
CA PRO A 206 6.26 -21.13 -6.23
C PRO A 206 6.38 -20.76 -4.75
N ALA A 207 6.80 -19.53 -4.45
CA ALA A 207 6.91 -19.05 -3.08
C ALA A 207 5.55 -18.71 -2.43
N ALA A 208 4.47 -18.60 -3.21
CA ALA A 208 3.12 -18.35 -2.70
C ALA A 208 2.38 -19.64 -2.32
N ASN A 209 2.83 -20.81 -2.79
CA ASN A 209 2.15 -22.10 -2.60
C ASN A 209 0.63 -22.03 -2.84
N PRO A 210 0.20 -21.58 -4.05
CA PRO A 210 -1.19 -21.34 -4.36
C PRO A 210 -2.02 -22.63 -4.29
N ASP A 211 -3.22 -22.58 -3.69
CA ASP A 211 -4.20 -23.65 -3.88
C ASP A 211 -4.87 -23.46 -5.25
N PRO A 212 -4.61 -24.32 -6.25
CA PRO A 212 -5.16 -24.15 -7.60
C PRO A 212 -6.70 -24.20 -7.65
N ASN A 213 -7.34 -24.72 -6.59
CA ASN A 213 -8.80 -24.74 -6.43
C ASN A 213 -9.30 -23.77 -5.36
N GLY A 214 -8.39 -22.96 -4.81
CA GLY A 214 -8.68 -21.99 -3.77
C GLY A 214 -9.57 -20.86 -4.26
N PHE A 215 -10.19 -20.19 -3.29
CA PHE A 215 -10.86 -18.92 -3.54
C PHE A 215 -9.82 -17.82 -3.75
N TRP A 216 -9.92 -17.11 -4.87
CA TRP A 216 -9.05 -15.97 -5.16
C TRP A 216 -9.86 -14.67 -5.22
N HIS A 217 -9.38 -13.65 -4.51
CA HIS A 217 -10.08 -12.37 -4.38
C HIS A 217 -10.29 -11.69 -5.74
N GLY A 218 -9.24 -11.56 -6.57
CA GLY A 218 -9.36 -10.96 -7.90
C GLY A 218 -10.31 -11.72 -8.83
N THR A 219 -10.39 -13.04 -8.70
CA THR A 219 -11.36 -13.86 -9.43
C THR A 219 -12.80 -13.54 -9.02
N ALA A 220 -13.07 -13.42 -7.72
CA ALA A 220 -14.41 -13.08 -7.23
C ALA A 220 -14.81 -11.65 -7.63
N VAL A 221 -13.89 -10.71 -7.61
CA VAL A 221 -14.12 -9.33 -8.05
C VAL A 221 -14.39 -9.27 -9.55
N ALA A 222 -13.61 -10.00 -10.37
CA ALA A 222 -13.86 -10.11 -11.80
C ALA A 222 -15.25 -10.73 -12.09
N ASP A 223 -15.66 -11.73 -11.31
CA ASP A 223 -16.98 -12.37 -11.43
C ASP A 223 -18.12 -11.41 -11.05
N LEU A 224 -17.95 -10.58 -10.03
CA LEU A 224 -18.93 -9.54 -9.68
C LEU A 224 -19.00 -8.42 -10.72
N ALA A 225 -17.85 -8.02 -11.28
CA ALA A 225 -17.76 -6.90 -12.20
C ALA A 225 -18.26 -7.25 -13.61
N GLY A 226 -18.10 -8.50 -14.04
CA GLY A 226 -18.56 -8.91 -15.35
C GLY A 226 -18.85 -10.39 -15.51
N GLY A 227 -18.73 -11.23 -14.49
CA GLY A 227 -18.99 -12.66 -14.63
C GLY A 227 -20.39 -12.98 -15.14
N ALA A 228 -20.49 -14.05 -15.92
CA ALA A 228 -21.76 -14.47 -16.52
C ALA A 228 -21.89 -15.98 -16.53
N ALA A 229 -23.10 -16.48 -16.76
CA ALA A 229 -23.24 -17.87 -17.17
C ALA A 229 -22.52 -18.08 -18.51
N VAL A 230 -22.00 -19.30 -18.71
CA VAL A 230 -21.26 -19.67 -19.92
C VAL A 230 -22.14 -19.40 -21.14
N GLY A 231 -21.68 -18.54 -22.04
CA GLY A 231 -22.40 -18.21 -23.28
C GLY A 231 -23.48 -17.13 -23.20
N GLU A 232 -23.63 -16.41 -22.06
CA GLU A 232 -24.71 -15.42 -21.89
C GLU A 232 -24.29 -13.93 -21.94
N ALA A 233 -23.01 -13.59 -21.74
CA ALA A 233 -22.57 -12.19 -21.76
C ALA A 233 -21.47 -11.95 -22.78
N GLU A 234 -21.75 -11.11 -23.77
CA GLU A 234 -20.89 -10.88 -24.94
C GLU A 234 -20.32 -9.46 -25.02
N ASN A 235 -20.89 -8.49 -24.31
CA ASN A 235 -20.61 -7.07 -24.57
C ASN A 235 -19.55 -6.42 -23.66
N VAL A 236 -18.92 -7.19 -22.77
CA VAL A 236 -17.91 -6.68 -21.81
C VAL A 236 -16.56 -7.35 -22.00
N ALA A 237 -15.57 -6.57 -22.45
CA ALA A 237 -14.17 -6.97 -22.49
C ALA A 237 -13.59 -6.93 -21.07
N LEU A 238 -12.98 -8.03 -20.62
CA LEU A 238 -12.28 -8.07 -19.34
C LEU A 238 -10.77 -7.93 -19.54
N PHE A 239 -10.12 -7.22 -18.63
CA PHE A 239 -8.67 -7.13 -18.55
C PHE A 239 -8.23 -7.37 -17.12
N GLY A 240 -7.09 -8.03 -16.94
CA GLY A 240 -6.46 -8.22 -15.65
C GLY A 240 -5.19 -7.40 -15.55
N LEU A 241 -4.98 -6.76 -14.41
CA LEU A 241 -3.70 -6.22 -14.00
C LEU A 241 -3.37 -6.85 -12.65
N GLU A 242 -2.51 -7.87 -12.70
CA GLU A 242 -2.09 -8.59 -11.52
C GLU A 242 -0.96 -7.86 -10.80
N LEU A 243 -1.21 -7.55 -9.53
CA LEU A 243 -0.24 -6.95 -8.64
C LEU A 243 0.79 -8.00 -8.16
N PRO A 244 2.07 -7.61 -8.00
CA PRO A 244 3.07 -8.47 -7.37
C PRO A 244 2.63 -8.83 -5.96
N ARG A 245 2.94 -10.06 -5.55
CA ARG A 245 2.62 -10.57 -4.21
C ARG A 245 3.11 -9.66 -3.08
N GLU A 246 4.26 -9.01 -3.26
CA GLU A 246 4.83 -8.11 -2.24
C GLU A 246 3.91 -6.94 -1.87
N ILE A 247 3.12 -6.41 -2.82
CA ILE A 247 2.14 -5.36 -2.51
C ILE A 247 1.03 -5.91 -1.61
N LEU A 248 0.55 -7.12 -1.90
CA LEU A 248 -0.56 -7.71 -1.16
C LEU A 248 -0.15 -8.09 0.27
N ALA A 249 1.12 -8.43 0.44
CA ALA A 249 1.73 -8.66 1.74
C ALA A 249 1.98 -7.36 2.52
N ASP A 250 1.71 -6.19 1.92
CA ASP A 250 1.84 -4.89 2.55
C ASP A 250 0.46 -4.22 2.75
N TYR A 251 -0.16 -4.52 3.88
CA TYR A 251 -1.46 -3.96 4.27
C TYR A 251 -1.37 -2.51 4.77
N SER A 252 -0.15 -1.99 4.96
CA SER A 252 0.09 -0.61 5.35
C SER A 252 -0.34 0.35 4.24
N GLY A 253 -0.30 -0.14 2.99
CA GLY A 253 -0.59 0.62 1.78
C GLY A 253 0.61 1.37 1.21
N GLU A 254 1.79 1.28 1.83
CA GLU A 254 2.95 2.06 1.41
C GLU A 254 3.52 1.62 0.06
N THR A 255 3.70 0.32 -0.11
CA THR A 255 4.15 -0.28 -1.37
C THR A 255 3.11 -0.04 -2.47
N LEU A 256 1.82 -0.17 -2.15
CA LEU A 256 0.74 0.16 -3.08
C LEU A 256 0.78 1.63 -3.48
N SER A 257 0.99 2.54 -2.52
CA SER A 257 1.10 3.99 -2.76
C SER A 257 2.19 4.31 -3.77
N ALA A 258 3.36 3.67 -3.64
CA ALA A 258 4.46 3.81 -4.58
C ALA A 258 4.09 3.42 -6.02
N MET A 259 3.19 2.45 -6.16
CA MET A 259 2.86 1.85 -7.45
C MET A 259 1.63 2.43 -8.14
N LEU A 260 0.74 3.10 -7.39
CA LEU A 260 -0.49 3.68 -7.95
C LEU A 260 -0.23 4.66 -9.09
N ALA A 261 0.89 5.38 -9.05
CA ALA A 261 1.33 6.28 -10.12
C ALA A 261 1.58 5.58 -11.46
N MET A 262 1.73 4.25 -11.48
CA MET A 262 1.86 3.45 -12.72
C MET A 262 0.64 2.62 -13.03
N ILE A 263 0.07 1.97 -12.02
CA ILE A 263 -0.93 0.93 -12.20
C ILE A 263 -2.13 1.49 -12.96
N LEU A 264 -2.57 2.70 -12.62
CA LEU A 264 -3.70 3.34 -13.30
C LEU A 264 -3.37 3.75 -14.74
N PRO A 265 -2.27 4.47 -15.04
CA PRO A 265 -1.85 4.71 -16.43
C PRO A 265 -1.72 3.43 -17.25
N ALA A 266 -1.11 2.38 -16.69
CA ALA A 266 -0.97 1.09 -17.36
C ALA A 266 -2.32 0.43 -17.64
N ALA A 267 -3.25 0.45 -16.68
CA ALA A 267 -4.61 -0.06 -16.85
C ALA A 267 -5.37 0.70 -17.96
N ILE A 268 -5.20 2.02 -18.04
CA ILE A 268 -5.80 2.85 -19.08
C ILE A 268 -5.21 2.48 -20.44
N GLU A 269 -3.87 2.43 -20.56
CA GLU A 269 -3.14 2.15 -21.80
C GLU A 269 -3.43 0.74 -22.35
N MET A 270 -3.59 -0.26 -21.47
CA MET A 270 -4.02 -1.62 -21.83
C MET A 270 -5.32 -1.64 -22.65
N THR A 271 -6.19 -0.64 -22.45
CA THR A 271 -7.48 -0.52 -23.13
C THR A 271 -7.48 0.49 -24.28
N ALA A 272 -6.31 0.97 -24.72
CA ALA A 272 -6.21 2.01 -25.74
C ALA A 272 -6.86 1.62 -27.08
N ALA A 273 -6.76 0.35 -27.50
CA ALA A 273 -7.42 -0.13 -28.72
C ALA A 273 -8.95 -0.24 -28.60
N PHE A 274 -9.49 -0.08 -27.39
CA PHE A 274 -10.91 -0.10 -27.06
C PHE A 274 -11.44 1.33 -26.84
N ALA A 275 -10.80 2.32 -27.46
CA ALA A 275 -11.20 3.73 -27.41
C ALA A 275 -12.65 3.91 -27.88
N GLY A 276 -13.42 4.72 -27.13
CA GLY A 276 -14.85 4.94 -27.38
C GLY A 276 -15.80 4.00 -26.64
N MET A 277 -15.27 2.98 -25.96
CA MET A 277 -16.03 2.16 -25.01
C MET A 277 -15.94 2.73 -23.61
N ARG A 278 -17.02 2.62 -22.83
CA ARG A 278 -16.98 2.95 -21.40
C ARG A 278 -15.92 2.08 -20.71
N LEU A 279 -14.99 2.72 -20.02
CA LEU A 279 -13.94 2.04 -19.27
C LEU A 279 -14.29 2.06 -17.78
N THR A 280 -14.28 0.90 -17.14
CA THR A 280 -14.39 0.77 -15.69
C THR A 280 -13.17 0.07 -15.14
N ILE A 281 -12.43 0.74 -14.27
CA ILE A 281 -11.27 0.19 -13.59
C ILE A 281 -11.71 -0.16 -12.17
N VAL A 282 -11.72 -1.45 -11.82
CA VAL A 282 -12.08 -1.92 -10.48
C VAL A 282 -10.80 -2.20 -9.73
N MET A 283 -10.57 -1.44 -8.66
CA MET A 283 -9.43 -1.59 -7.77
C MET A 283 -9.95 -1.89 -6.36
N PRO A 284 -10.20 -3.17 -6.03
CA PRO A 284 -10.76 -3.61 -4.76
C PRO A 284 -9.70 -3.61 -3.64
N LEU A 285 -8.93 -2.52 -3.57
CA LEU A 285 -7.82 -2.31 -2.64
C LEU A 285 -8.11 -1.08 -1.80
N GLY A 286 -7.61 -1.07 -0.57
CA GLY A 286 -7.75 0.08 0.31
C GLY A 286 -6.95 -0.08 1.58
N PHE A 287 -6.61 1.04 2.19
CA PHE A 287 -5.93 1.09 3.48
C PHE A 287 -6.31 2.38 4.20
N PRO A 288 -6.47 2.36 5.54
CA PRO A 288 -6.92 3.51 6.31
C PRO A 288 -5.77 4.41 6.78
N ALA A 289 -4.52 4.03 6.54
CA ALA A 289 -3.36 4.72 7.08
C ALA A 289 -3.14 6.06 6.35
N GLY A 290 -3.45 7.16 7.03
CA GLY A 290 -3.22 8.51 6.56
C GLY A 290 -4.47 9.39 6.61
N PRO A 291 -4.33 10.68 6.27
CA PRO A 291 -5.40 11.64 6.43
C PRO A 291 -6.46 11.38 5.35
N PRO A 292 -7.75 11.27 5.72
CA PRO A 292 -8.83 10.95 4.80
C PRO A 292 -9.37 12.19 4.08
N ASP A 293 -8.49 13.06 3.57
CA ASP A 293 -8.87 14.35 2.96
C ASP A 293 -8.31 14.56 1.55
N GLY A 294 -7.83 13.48 0.92
CA GLY A 294 -7.29 13.51 -0.44
C GLY A 294 -5.85 14.03 -0.55
N THR A 295 -5.22 14.45 0.56
CA THR A 295 -3.81 14.92 0.54
C THR A 295 -2.79 13.78 0.60
N HIS A 296 -3.24 12.56 0.96
CA HIS A 296 -2.40 11.38 0.94
C HIS A 296 -1.84 11.14 -0.47
N PRO A 297 -0.54 10.86 -0.64
CA PRO A 297 0.05 10.74 -1.97
C PRO A 297 -0.60 9.68 -2.87
N ALA A 298 -1.05 8.57 -2.30
CA ALA A 298 -1.82 7.58 -3.06
C ALA A 298 -3.11 8.16 -3.66
N ALA A 299 -3.80 9.02 -2.91
CA ALA A 299 -5.00 9.72 -3.35
C ALA A 299 -4.65 10.73 -4.47
N VAL A 300 -3.56 11.48 -4.28
CA VAL A 300 -3.04 12.42 -5.29
C VAL A 300 -2.68 11.68 -6.59
N SER A 301 -1.98 10.56 -6.52
CA SER A 301 -1.61 9.75 -7.71
C SER A 301 -2.82 9.26 -8.49
N ILE A 302 -3.90 8.87 -7.81
CA ILE A 302 -5.17 8.48 -8.47
C ILE A 302 -5.79 9.68 -9.18
N ASP A 303 -5.87 10.82 -8.50
CA ASP A 303 -6.45 12.04 -9.06
C ASP A 303 -5.66 12.55 -10.27
N GLU A 304 -4.33 12.55 -10.19
CA GLU A 304 -3.43 12.93 -11.28
C GLU A 304 -3.56 11.99 -12.48
N ALA A 305 -3.59 10.67 -12.26
CA ALA A 305 -3.77 9.68 -13.34
C ALA A 305 -5.12 9.86 -14.05
N LEU A 306 -6.19 10.11 -13.30
CA LEU A 306 -7.52 10.36 -13.85
C LEU A 306 -7.58 11.67 -14.64
N LYS A 307 -6.93 12.73 -14.15
CA LYS A 307 -6.82 14.01 -14.87
C LYS A 307 -6.01 13.87 -16.15
N ALA A 308 -4.88 13.16 -16.11
CA ALA A 308 -4.00 12.94 -17.26
C ALA A 308 -4.64 12.05 -18.33
N CYS A 309 -5.56 11.16 -17.95
CA CYS A 309 -6.25 10.26 -18.87
C CYS A 309 -7.03 11.00 -19.96
N GLY A 310 -7.59 12.18 -19.65
CA GLY A 310 -8.34 13.01 -20.61
C GLY A 310 -9.65 12.39 -21.14
N ARG A 311 -10.02 11.19 -20.68
CA ARG A 311 -11.21 10.45 -21.09
C ARG A 311 -12.36 10.69 -20.13
N ALA A 312 -13.51 11.13 -20.65
CA ALA A 312 -14.72 11.33 -19.85
C ALA A 312 -15.51 10.03 -19.57
N ASP A 313 -15.19 8.95 -20.28
CA ASP A 313 -15.86 7.65 -20.22
C ASP A 313 -15.15 6.64 -19.30
N VAL A 314 -14.18 7.10 -18.50
CA VAL A 314 -13.43 6.31 -17.53
C VAL A 314 -14.03 6.49 -16.14
N GLN A 315 -14.22 5.37 -15.44
CA GLN A 315 -14.53 5.36 -14.02
C GLN A 315 -13.58 4.43 -13.29
N VAL A 316 -13.06 4.88 -12.14
CA VAL A 316 -12.28 4.06 -11.21
C VAL A 316 -13.17 3.75 -10.01
N ILE A 317 -13.32 2.48 -9.67
CA ILE A 317 -14.10 2.02 -8.52
C ILE A 317 -13.13 1.54 -7.44
N VAL A 318 -13.23 2.13 -6.26
CA VAL A 318 -12.46 1.76 -5.07
C VAL A 318 -13.40 1.47 -3.89
N PRO A 319 -13.08 0.50 -3.02
CA PRO A 319 -13.86 0.26 -1.82
C PRO A 319 -13.61 1.36 -0.79
N ALA A 320 -14.65 1.68 -0.02
CA ALA A 320 -14.54 2.56 1.15
C ALA A 320 -13.66 1.98 2.28
N GLY A 321 -13.35 0.68 2.23
CA GLY A 321 -12.66 -0.07 3.27
C GLY A 321 -13.63 -0.70 4.27
N ASN A 322 -13.15 -1.68 5.02
CA ASN A 322 -13.88 -2.43 6.05
C ASN A 322 -13.36 -2.16 7.47
N HIS A 323 -12.65 -1.04 7.67
CA HIS A 323 -11.80 -0.79 8.82
C HIS A 323 -12.51 -0.19 10.05
N LEU A 324 -13.81 0.05 9.97
CA LEU A 324 -14.58 0.83 10.95
C LEU A 324 -14.46 0.33 12.40
N GLN A 325 -14.26 -0.98 12.60
CA GLN A 325 -14.16 -1.58 13.94
C GLN A 325 -12.75 -2.04 14.32
N ASP A 326 -11.77 -1.76 13.46
CA ASP A 326 -10.41 -2.25 13.63
C ASP A 326 -9.60 -1.39 14.61
N ARG A 327 -10.19 -0.29 15.10
CA ARG A 327 -9.58 0.64 16.06
C ARG A 327 -8.25 1.18 15.53
N CYS A 328 -8.23 1.49 14.23
CA CYS A 328 -7.06 1.99 13.52
C CYS A 328 -6.97 3.52 13.48
N HIS A 329 -7.99 4.25 13.93
CA HIS A 329 -7.97 5.71 14.04
C HIS A 329 -8.24 6.14 15.49
N ALA A 330 -7.46 7.09 15.98
CA ALA A 330 -7.65 7.72 17.26
C ALA A 330 -7.35 9.22 17.19
N GLN A 331 -7.88 9.95 18.15
CA GLN A 331 -7.71 11.38 18.26
C GLN A 331 -7.38 11.75 19.71
N MET A 332 -6.26 12.43 19.89
CA MET A 332 -5.95 13.09 21.15
C MET A 332 -6.38 14.56 21.04
N ASP A 333 -7.34 14.97 21.86
CA ASP A 333 -7.87 16.33 21.89
C ASP A 333 -7.88 16.82 23.35
N PRO A 334 -6.88 17.62 23.75
CA PRO A 334 -6.80 18.22 25.07
C PRO A 334 -8.02 19.08 25.44
N ALA A 335 -8.62 19.78 24.48
CA ALA A 335 -9.80 20.60 24.71
C ALA A 335 -11.03 19.75 25.03
N ALA A 336 -11.11 18.54 24.47
CA ALA A 336 -12.13 17.54 24.78
C ALA A 336 -11.76 16.63 25.98
N GLY A 337 -10.64 16.88 26.66
CA GLY A 337 -10.14 16.04 27.76
C GLY A 337 -9.64 14.65 27.33
N ARG A 338 -9.46 14.43 26.02
CA ARG A 338 -8.99 13.18 25.41
C ARG A 338 -7.48 13.24 25.19
N THR A 339 -6.69 13.29 26.25
CA THR A 339 -5.23 13.48 26.15
C THR A 339 -4.44 12.18 26.08
N LEU A 340 -5.10 11.03 26.16
CA LEU A 340 -4.47 9.72 26.34
C LEU A 340 -5.13 8.65 25.47
N ILE A 341 -4.30 7.85 24.82
CA ILE A 341 -4.72 6.68 24.05
C ILE A 341 -3.82 5.47 24.35
N GLY A 342 -4.41 4.29 24.47
CA GLY A 342 -3.66 3.03 24.55
C GLY A 342 -3.35 2.50 23.15
N TRP A 343 -2.19 1.86 22.98
CA TRP A 343 -1.81 1.14 21.79
C TRP A 343 -1.43 -0.30 22.17
N ASP A 344 -2.30 -1.25 21.84
CA ASP A 344 -2.08 -2.66 22.14
C ASP A 344 -1.19 -3.28 21.05
N LEU A 345 0.04 -3.64 21.41
CA LEU A 345 0.91 -4.45 20.56
C LEU A 345 0.72 -5.95 20.84
N PRO A 346 0.44 -6.77 19.81
CA PRO A 346 0.30 -8.20 19.98
C PRO A 346 1.65 -8.87 20.31
N PRO A 347 1.66 -9.97 21.09
CA PRO A 347 2.84 -10.82 21.24
C PRO A 347 3.09 -11.62 19.95
N ASP A 348 4.34 -12.02 19.74
CA ASP A 348 4.77 -12.86 18.62
C ASP A 348 4.34 -12.30 17.25
N ASP A 349 4.50 -10.99 17.08
CA ASP A 349 4.27 -10.31 15.81
C ASP A 349 5.60 -10.01 15.11
N PHE A 350 5.73 -10.48 13.87
CA PHE A 350 6.93 -10.34 13.04
C PHE A 350 6.91 -9.08 12.15
N SER A 351 5.92 -8.21 12.32
CA SER A 351 5.80 -6.94 11.60
C SER A 351 6.36 -5.75 12.36
N THR A 352 6.71 -4.68 11.64
CA THR A 352 6.89 -3.36 12.25
C THR A 352 5.50 -2.75 12.48
N ASN A 353 5.26 -2.23 13.67
CA ASN A 353 4.01 -1.61 14.06
C ASN A 353 4.14 -0.09 13.97
N GLU A 354 3.32 0.54 13.13
CA GLU A 354 3.48 1.97 12.83
C GLU A 354 2.21 2.77 13.07
N ILE A 355 2.39 4.00 13.55
CA ILE A 355 1.36 5.01 13.69
C ILE A 355 1.76 6.24 12.90
N GLU A 356 0.90 6.72 12.01
CA GLU A 356 0.97 8.08 11.49
C GLU A 356 0.29 9.03 12.46
N ILE A 357 0.94 10.16 12.74
CA ILE A 357 0.45 11.19 13.65
C ILE A 357 0.40 12.51 12.88
N PHE A 358 -0.76 13.17 12.89
CA PHE A 358 -0.97 14.49 12.31
C PHE A 358 -1.31 15.50 13.39
N GLY A 359 -0.76 16.70 13.27
CA GLY A 359 -1.04 17.83 14.14
C GLY A 359 -1.03 19.16 13.38
N THR A 360 -0.90 20.25 14.11
CA THR A 360 -0.80 21.61 13.55
C THR A 360 0.62 21.86 13.01
N ALA A 361 0.74 22.46 11.82
CA ALA A 361 2.04 22.90 11.29
C ALA A 361 2.65 24.01 12.14
N GLY A 362 3.98 24.05 12.20
CA GLY A 362 4.74 25.07 12.94
C GLY A 362 4.86 24.82 14.44
N GLU A 363 4.11 23.87 14.99
CA GLU A 363 4.10 23.57 16.43
C GLU A 363 5.02 22.38 16.76
N PRO A 364 5.80 22.41 17.86
CA PRO A 364 6.64 21.31 18.28
C PRO A 364 5.79 20.12 18.76
N LEU A 365 6.23 18.90 18.47
CA LEU A 365 5.56 17.72 19.01
C LEU A 365 5.94 17.54 20.48
N ARG A 366 4.93 17.34 21.32
CA ARG A 366 5.09 16.86 22.70
C ARG A 366 4.27 15.60 22.89
N LEU A 367 4.96 14.49 23.08
CA LEU A 367 4.35 13.18 23.24
C LEU A 367 4.99 12.47 24.43
N GLN A 368 4.18 11.73 25.17
CA GLN A 368 4.62 10.77 26.16
C GLN A 368 4.36 9.37 25.61
N VAL A 369 5.38 8.52 25.60
CA VAL A 369 5.29 7.15 25.03
C VAL A 369 5.69 6.09 26.07
N PRO A 370 5.00 5.95 27.22
CA PRO A 370 5.32 4.89 28.17
C PRO A 370 5.19 3.49 27.57
N ALA A 371 6.27 2.72 27.71
CA ALA A 371 6.26 1.28 27.46
C ALA A 371 5.41 0.54 28.51
N PRO A 372 4.92 -0.69 28.21
CA PRO A 372 4.13 -1.49 29.13
C PRO A 372 4.79 -1.65 30.51
N ALA A 373 4.04 -1.34 31.57
CA ALA A 373 4.48 -1.40 32.97
C ALA A 373 5.69 -0.50 33.31
N ARG A 374 5.87 0.62 32.59
CA ARG A 374 6.95 1.59 32.85
C ARG A 374 6.43 3.01 33.07
N ALA A 375 7.32 3.84 33.62
CA ALA A 375 7.07 5.28 33.74
C ALA A 375 6.98 5.95 32.37
N ALA A 376 6.26 7.08 32.32
CA ALA A 376 6.17 7.91 31.13
C ALA A 376 7.55 8.45 30.75
N MET A 377 7.79 8.53 29.44
CA MET A 377 8.96 9.16 28.86
C MET A 377 8.49 10.31 28.01
N ASP A 378 8.93 11.52 28.34
CA ASP A 378 8.68 12.70 27.52
C ASP A 378 9.58 12.65 26.28
N VAL A 379 8.98 12.78 25.11
CA VAL A 379 9.70 12.99 23.86
C VAL A 379 9.21 14.27 23.21
N SER A 380 10.18 15.12 22.86
CA SER A 380 9.95 16.29 22.03
C SER A 380 10.79 16.17 20.75
N LEU A 381 10.14 16.50 19.63
CA LEU A 381 10.81 16.73 18.37
C LEU A 381 10.68 18.21 18.01
N PRO A 382 11.76 18.84 17.52
CA PRO A 382 11.71 20.21 17.01
C PRO A 382 10.72 20.31 15.83
N VAL A 383 10.43 21.55 15.42
CA VAL A 383 9.58 21.81 14.23
C VAL A 383 10.25 21.32 12.94
N SER A 384 11.59 21.22 12.92
CA SER A 384 12.31 20.69 11.79
C SER A 384 12.13 19.18 11.61
N GLN A 385 12.29 18.74 10.36
CA GLN A 385 12.39 17.32 10.04
C GLN A 385 13.52 16.70 10.84
N SER A 386 13.19 15.70 11.63
CA SER A 386 14.10 15.11 12.61
C SER A 386 13.61 13.75 13.04
N PHE A 387 14.48 12.96 13.67
CA PHE A 387 14.06 11.69 14.27
C PHE A 387 14.82 11.37 15.55
N ARG A 388 14.24 10.47 16.35
CA ARG A 388 14.86 9.84 17.52
C ARG A 388 14.64 8.34 17.45
N TYR A 389 15.67 7.58 17.78
CA TYR A 389 15.53 6.15 18.04
C TYR A 389 14.86 5.91 19.38
N ILE A 390 14.09 4.84 19.46
CA ILE A 390 13.58 4.29 20.71
C ILE A 390 14.52 3.16 21.07
N LEU A 391 15.16 3.23 22.23
CA LEU A 391 16.18 2.29 22.65
C LEU A 391 15.65 1.43 23.81
N ARG A 392 16.09 0.18 23.88
CA ARG A 392 15.93 -0.73 25.00
C ARG A 392 17.29 -1.30 25.35
N ASP A 393 17.77 -1.04 26.56
CA ASP A 393 19.11 -1.44 26.99
C ASP A 393 20.24 -1.00 26.01
N GLY A 394 20.04 0.16 25.36
CA GLY A 394 20.97 0.72 24.37
C GLY A 394 20.80 0.20 22.94
N GLU A 395 20.02 -0.84 22.72
CA GLU A 395 19.68 -1.34 21.38
C GLU A 395 18.42 -0.63 20.88
N SER A 396 18.38 -0.23 19.62
CA SER A 396 17.14 0.35 19.08
C SER A 396 16.02 -0.71 19.07
N ILE A 397 14.78 -0.28 19.22
CA ILE A 397 13.53 -1.08 19.12
C ILE A 397 12.45 -0.32 18.35
N GLY A 398 12.77 0.87 17.83
CA GLY A 398 11.80 1.71 17.13
C GLY A 398 12.37 3.09 16.81
N MET A 399 11.52 3.93 16.23
CA MET A 399 11.85 5.29 15.85
C MET A 399 10.62 6.19 15.89
N LEU A 400 10.82 7.44 16.31
CA LEU A 400 9.87 8.53 16.13
C LEU A 400 10.48 9.52 15.15
N MET A 401 9.79 9.79 14.04
CA MET A 401 10.23 10.71 12.99
C MET A 401 9.20 11.81 12.78
N ARG A 402 9.66 13.04 12.61
CA ARG A 402 8.88 14.17 12.11
C ARG A 402 9.30 14.45 10.68
N PHE A 403 8.33 14.61 9.79
CA PHE A 403 8.53 15.02 8.40
C PHE A 403 8.45 16.54 8.27
N ALA A 404 8.82 17.08 7.11
CA ALA A 404 8.53 18.48 6.79
C ALA A 404 7.00 18.73 6.85
N ASP A 405 6.60 19.86 7.41
CA ASP A 405 5.19 20.26 7.49
C ASP A 405 4.62 20.49 6.09
N GLU A 406 3.35 20.15 5.91
CA GLU A 406 2.64 20.26 4.63
C GLU A 406 1.39 21.12 4.78
N GLY A 407 1.44 22.30 4.16
CA GLY A 407 0.36 23.28 4.29
C GLY A 407 0.16 23.67 5.75
N LEU A 408 -0.97 23.30 6.32
CA LEU A 408 -1.35 23.60 7.71
C LEU A 408 -1.13 22.43 8.67
N ARG A 409 -0.57 21.31 8.20
CA ARG A 409 -0.40 20.09 9.02
C ARG A 409 1.06 19.75 9.26
N SER A 410 1.34 19.32 10.48
CA SER A 410 2.55 18.56 10.79
C SER A 410 2.27 17.07 10.60
N ARG A 411 3.28 16.33 10.13
CA ARG A 411 3.22 14.89 9.92
C ARG A 411 4.37 14.23 10.65
N MET A 412 4.05 13.19 11.42
CA MET A 412 5.01 12.40 12.16
C MET A 412 4.68 10.92 12.02
N ARG A 413 5.66 10.08 12.31
CA ARG A 413 5.49 8.64 12.36
C ARG A 413 6.21 8.03 13.54
N LEU A 414 5.50 7.20 14.28
CA LEU A 414 6.02 6.37 15.34
C LEU A 414 6.04 4.92 14.86
N ALA A 415 7.22 4.32 14.74
CA ALA A 415 7.40 2.94 14.37
C ALA A 415 8.04 2.17 15.52
N LEU A 416 7.44 1.05 15.91
CA LEU A 416 8.02 0.08 16.84
C LEU A 416 8.29 -1.22 16.10
N TRP A 417 9.47 -1.79 16.32
CA TRP A 417 9.85 -3.04 15.65
C TRP A 417 9.03 -4.22 16.14
N HIS A 418 9.23 -5.36 15.50
CA HIS A 418 8.56 -6.61 15.81
C HIS A 418 8.64 -6.99 17.30
N THR A 419 7.62 -7.70 17.78
CA THR A 419 7.56 -8.24 19.14
C THR A 419 7.99 -9.71 19.20
N ALA A 420 8.00 -10.39 18.05
CA ALA A 420 8.49 -11.76 17.91
C ALA A 420 10.02 -11.81 17.95
N SER A 421 10.59 -12.73 18.72
CA SER A 421 12.05 -12.92 18.70
C SER A 421 12.51 -13.55 17.39
N ASP A 422 13.30 -12.82 16.61
CA ASP A 422 14.31 -13.40 15.74
C ASP A 422 15.69 -13.11 16.36
N SER A 423 16.64 -14.03 16.24
CA SER A 423 17.93 -13.97 16.97
C SER A 423 18.83 -12.77 16.61
N LEU A 424 18.34 -11.83 15.80
CA LEU A 424 19.11 -10.80 15.10
C LEU A 424 18.78 -9.38 15.57
N THR A 425 17.70 -9.19 16.32
CA THR A 425 17.22 -7.86 16.68
C THR A 425 16.69 -7.77 18.10
N ALA A 426 16.85 -6.59 18.69
CA ALA A 426 16.13 -6.25 19.90
C ALA A 426 14.64 -6.19 19.59
N VAL A 427 13.85 -6.88 20.41
CA VAL A 427 12.39 -6.94 20.25
C VAL A 427 11.70 -5.85 21.06
N THR A 428 10.66 -5.28 20.46
CA THR A 428 9.76 -4.36 21.16
C THR A 428 8.96 -5.13 22.23
N PRO A 429 8.85 -4.60 23.46
CA PRO A 429 7.90 -5.10 24.43
C PRO A 429 6.46 -5.12 23.89
N HIS A 430 5.84 -6.31 23.85
CA HIS A 430 4.41 -6.43 23.56
C HIS A 430 3.54 -5.95 24.74
N GLY A 431 2.26 -5.73 24.49
CA GLY A 431 1.30 -5.25 25.47
C GLY A 431 0.85 -3.82 25.19
N ARG A 432 0.21 -3.20 26.18
CA ARG A 432 -0.36 -1.87 26.03
C ARG A 432 0.70 -0.79 26.25
N TRP A 433 1.13 -0.17 25.17
CA TRP A 433 1.77 1.12 25.17
C TRP A 433 0.73 2.20 25.43
N THR A 434 1.15 3.33 25.96
CA THR A 434 0.27 4.49 26.11
C THR A 434 0.90 5.66 25.39
N LEU A 435 0.08 6.44 24.69
CA LEU A 435 0.45 7.69 24.07
C LEU A 435 -0.33 8.78 24.79
N ALA A 436 0.35 9.82 25.23
CA ALA A 436 -0.30 10.99 25.80
C ALA A 436 0.33 12.27 25.26
N THR A 437 -0.43 13.36 25.25
CA THR A 437 0.09 14.69 24.89
C THR A 437 -0.34 15.72 25.93
N ASP A 438 0.58 16.62 26.26
CA ASP A 438 0.34 17.83 27.03
C ASP A 438 0.35 19.10 26.15
N GLY A 439 0.50 18.91 24.83
CA GLY A 439 0.43 19.99 23.85
C GLY A 439 -0.98 20.57 23.78
N PRO A 440 -1.13 21.82 23.30
CA PRO A 440 -2.45 22.43 23.10
C PRO A 440 -3.18 21.87 21.87
N ASP A 441 -2.44 21.26 20.94
CA ASP A 441 -2.98 20.84 19.65
C ASP A 441 -3.70 19.50 19.73
N LYS A 442 -4.72 19.40 18.88
CA LYS A 442 -5.35 18.15 18.54
C LYS A 442 -4.41 17.32 17.67
N LEU A 443 -4.23 16.05 18.03
CA LEU A 443 -3.47 15.08 17.26
C LEU A 443 -4.41 14.00 16.71
N GLU A 444 -4.25 13.65 15.44
CA GLU A 444 -4.96 12.56 14.78
C GLU A 444 -3.97 11.43 14.47
N LEU A 445 -4.34 10.20 14.81
CA LEU A 445 -3.46 9.04 14.82
C LEU A 445 -4.06 7.91 13.97
N TRP A 446 -3.30 7.38 13.02
CA TRP A 446 -3.70 6.23 12.20
C TRP A 446 -2.71 5.09 12.30
N LEU A 447 -3.19 3.87 12.50
CA LEU A 447 -2.37 2.67 12.43
C LEU A 447 -2.17 2.27 10.97
N PHE A 448 -0.91 2.04 10.60
CA PHE A 448 -0.59 1.24 9.43
C PHE A 448 -0.94 -0.21 9.76
N ARG A 449 -2.00 -0.71 9.13
CA ARG A 449 -2.42 -2.09 9.35
C ARG A 449 -1.39 -3.02 8.75
N ASP A 450 -0.93 -3.99 9.52
CA ASP A 450 -0.25 -5.16 8.97
C ASP A 450 -1.10 -6.39 9.25
N ASP A 451 -2.14 -6.56 8.44
CA ASP A 451 -3.00 -7.74 8.54
C ASP A 451 -2.26 -8.99 8.03
N ARG A 452 -2.73 -10.15 8.46
CA ARG A 452 -2.16 -11.41 8.01
C ARG A 452 -2.48 -11.63 6.54
N ASP A 453 -1.44 -11.79 5.71
CA ASP A 453 -1.60 -12.39 4.38
C ASP A 453 -2.10 -13.84 4.53
N PRO A 454 -3.24 -14.22 3.92
CA PRO A 454 -3.74 -15.59 3.96
C PRO A 454 -2.70 -16.61 3.46
N MET A 455 -1.80 -16.18 2.58
CA MET A 455 -0.72 -16.95 1.98
C MET A 455 0.64 -16.76 2.70
N ALA A 456 0.72 -15.89 3.73
CA ALA A 456 1.97 -15.66 4.45
C ALA A 456 2.42 -16.88 5.25
N ASP A 457 3.74 -16.96 5.43
CA ASP A 457 4.42 -17.95 6.26
C ASP A 457 3.75 -18.07 7.64
N ARG A 458 3.10 -19.22 7.88
CA ARG A 458 2.42 -19.50 9.14
C ARG A 458 3.38 -19.53 10.32
N ALA A 459 4.68 -19.74 10.09
CA ALA A 459 5.70 -19.70 11.12
C ALA A 459 6.08 -18.27 11.54
N ARG A 460 5.76 -17.25 10.73
CA ARG A 460 6.03 -15.84 11.00
C ARG A 460 4.75 -15.01 10.93
N PRO A 461 3.81 -15.21 11.88
CA PRO A 461 2.54 -14.52 11.87
C PRO A 461 2.73 -13.00 11.98
N ARG A 462 1.92 -12.27 11.22
CA ARG A 462 1.71 -10.83 11.37
C ARG A 462 0.37 -10.59 12.05
N ARG A 463 0.34 -9.67 13.00
CA ARG A 463 -0.84 -9.43 13.82
C ARG A 463 -1.09 -7.92 13.88
N PRO A 464 -2.32 -7.46 13.59
CA PRO A 464 -2.61 -6.05 13.66
C PRO A 464 -2.56 -5.56 15.11
N SER A 465 -1.77 -4.50 15.36
CA SER A 465 -1.94 -3.69 16.54
C SER A 465 -3.22 -2.85 16.45
N ARG A 466 -3.63 -2.28 17.58
CA ARG A 466 -4.91 -1.57 17.68
C ARG A 466 -4.85 -0.49 18.74
N PHE A 467 -5.61 0.59 18.53
CA PHE A 467 -5.83 1.56 19.57
C PHE A 467 -6.83 1.05 20.62
N TRP A 468 -6.72 1.61 21.82
CA TRP A 468 -7.58 1.30 22.94
C TRP A 468 -7.93 2.57 23.72
N SER A 469 -9.21 2.71 24.03
CA SER A 469 -9.73 3.74 24.94
C SER A 469 -10.80 3.11 25.83
N THR A 470 -10.88 3.51 27.09
CA THR A 470 -11.90 3.01 28.04
C THR A 470 -13.32 3.25 27.55
N GLY A 471 -13.55 4.32 26.78
CA GLY A 471 -14.87 4.68 26.25
C GLY A 471 -15.29 3.95 24.98
N TYR A 472 -14.42 3.16 24.34
CA TYR A 472 -14.72 2.52 23.06
C TYR A 472 -15.65 1.31 23.23
N GLN A 473 -16.79 1.30 22.54
CA GLN A 473 -17.77 0.22 22.63
C GLN A 473 -17.77 -0.64 21.38
N LEU A 474 -17.34 -1.90 21.44
CA LEU A 474 -17.33 -2.77 20.25
C LEU A 474 -18.75 -3.11 19.75
N ARG A 475 -19.72 -3.16 20.66
CA ARG A 475 -21.12 -3.49 20.38
C ARG A 475 -22.03 -2.52 21.13
N ASP A 476 -23.12 -2.14 20.49
CA ASP A 476 -24.18 -1.36 21.12
C ASP A 476 -25.04 -2.24 22.06
N ALA A 477 -26.06 -1.63 22.67
CA ALA A 477 -26.97 -2.32 23.58
C ALA A 477 -27.77 -3.47 22.93
N SER A 478 -27.90 -3.49 21.60
CA SER A 478 -28.55 -4.58 20.85
C SER A 478 -27.58 -5.71 20.47
N GLY A 479 -26.28 -5.51 20.71
CA GLY A 479 -25.22 -6.41 20.27
C GLY A 479 -24.75 -6.15 18.84
N ALA A 480 -25.28 -5.14 18.15
CA ALA A 480 -24.84 -4.73 16.82
C ALA A 480 -23.55 -3.90 16.89
N GLN A 481 -22.83 -3.80 15.77
CA GLN A 481 -21.64 -2.94 15.68
C GLN A 481 -22.08 -1.48 15.54
N PRO A 482 -21.66 -0.56 16.43
CA PRO A 482 -22.01 0.85 16.28
C PRO A 482 -21.41 1.41 14.99
N LEU A 483 -22.18 2.22 14.26
CA LEU A 483 -21.73 2.89 13.03
C LEU A 483 -21.15 4.28 13.30
N THR A 484 -21.38 4.84 14.48
CA THR A 484 -20.97 6.18 14.88
C THR A 484 -19.89 6.13 15.97
N ASP A 485 -19.20 7.25 16.12
CA ASP A 485 -18.19 7.40 17.18
C ASP A 485 -18.83 7.43 18.57
N ASP A 486 -18.07 6.92 19.55
CA ASP A 486 -18.42 7.02 20.96
C ASP A 486 -17.93 8.38 21.50
N GLU A 487 -18.83 9.21 22.04
CA GLU A 487 -18.52 10.58 22.51
C GLU A 487 -17.40 10.65 23.57
N HIS A 488 -17.17 9.56 24.30
CA HIS A 488 -16.15 9.50 25.35
C HIS A 488 -14.91 8.70 24.94
N SER A 489 -14.85 8.21 23.70
CA SER A 489 -13.71 7.46 23.19
C SER A 489 -12.74 8.37 22.45
N ALA A 490 -11.44 8.18 22.72
CA ALA A 490 -10.39 8.73 21.87
C ALA A 490 -10.20 7.90 20.59
N VAL A 491 -10.65 6.64 20.57
CA VAL A 491 -10.66 5.79 19.36
C VAL A 491 -11.92 6.11 18.56
N LEU A 492 -11.75 6.36 17.27
CA LEU A 492 -12.82 6.77 16.37
C LEU A 492 -13.06 5.70 15.29
N ARG A 493 -14.30 5.62 14.81
CA ARG A 493 -14.73 4.88 13.62
C ARG A 493 -14.78 5.79 12.41
N SER A 494 -15.17 7.06 12.61
CA SER A 494 -15.02 8.08 11.58
C SER A 494 -13.54 8.19 11.19
N GLY A 495 -13.27 8.58 9.94
CA GLY A 495 -11.90 8.73 9.45
C GLY A 495 -11.14 7.43 9.18
N THR A 496 -11.80 6.25 9.23
CA THR A 496 -11.20 4.96 8.82
C THR A 496 -11.55 4.58 7.38
N LEU A 497 -12.07 5.52 6.59
CA LEU A 497 -12.26 5.31 5.15
C LEU A 497 -10.89 5.05 4.50
N SER A 498 -10.87 4.18 3.50
CA SER A 498 -9.68 3.99 2.67
C SER A 498 -9.21 5.33 2.12
N VAL A 499 -7.93 5.65 2.27
CA VAL A 499 -7.37 6.91 1.74
C VAL A 499 -7.54 6.99 0.22
N LEU A 500 -7.59 5.84 -0.47
CA LEU A 500 -7.81 5.75 -1.91
C LEU A 500 -9.21 6.23 -2.34
N ALA A 501 -10.16 6.26 -1.40
CA ALA A 501 -11.55 6.70 -1.64
C ALA A 501 -11.79 8.19 -1.34
N THR A 502 -10.74 8.93 -0.96
CA THR A 502 -10.82 10.35 -0.59
C THR A 502 -10.46 11.38 -1.66
N PRO A 503 -9.87 11.04 -2.83
CA PRO A 503 -9.69 12.01 -3.91
C PRO A 503 -11.00 12.72 -4.29
N PRO A 504 -11.01 14.05 -4.43
CA PRO A 504 -12.19 14.81 -4.86
C PRO A 504 -12.34 14.77 -6.39
N ASN A 505 -12.36 13.57 -6.99
CA ASN A 505 -12.44 13.38 -8.44
C ASN A 505 -13.77 12.72 -8.83
N PRO A 506 -14.59 13.32 -9.72
CA PRO A 506 -15.88 12.75 -10.10
C PRO A 506 -15.79 11.44 -10.91
N LEU A 507 -14.61 11.10 -11.45
CA LEU A 507 -14.37 9.82 -12.13
C LEU A 507 -14.04 8.70 -11.14
N LEU A 508 -13.83 9.01 -9.86
CA LEU A 508 -13.63 8.06 -8.80
C LEU A 508 -14.97 7.75 -8.10
N VAL A 509 -15.36 6.49 -8.11
CA VAL A 509 -16.56 5.98 -7.44
C VAL A 509 -16.14 5.19 -6.22
N CYS A 510 -16.54 5.66 -5.04
CA CYS A 510 -16.35 4.94 -3.79
C CYS A 510 -17.49 3.95 -3.58
N ALA A 511 -17.18 2.65 -3.58
CA ALA A 511 -18.12 1.60 -3.23
C ALA A 511 -18.14 1.42 -1.70
N GLN A 512 -19.21 1.89 -1.07
CA GLN A 512 -19.50 1.56 0.32
C GLN A 512 -20.26 0.23 0.35
N ALA A 513 -19.98 -0.59 1.37
CA ALA A 513 -20.87 -1.70 1.67
C ALA A 513 -22.19 -1.12 2.21
N GLU A 514 -23.09 -0.68 1.32
CA GLU A 514 -24.46 -0.37 1.70
C GLU A 514 -25.05 -1.61 2.38
N GLN A 515 -25.32 -1.49 3.69
CA GLN A 515 -26.44 -2.05 4.46
C GLN A 515 -27.24 -3.24 3.87
N ARG A 516 -26.60 -4.26 3.29
CA ARG A 516 -27.24 -5.55 2.98
C ARG A 516 -27.38 -6.47 4.20
N LEU A 517 -27.17 -5.92 5.40
CA LEU A 517 -27.70 -6.44 6.66
C LEU A 517 -28.84 -5.53 7.13
N GLY A 518 -29.89 -5.45 6.32
CA GLY A 518 -31.21 -4.91 6.65
C GLY A 518 -31.23 -3.50 7.25
N HIS A 519 -31.36 -2.47 6.42
CA HIS A 519 -32.39 -1.44 6.53
C HIS A 519 -32.37 -0.59 5.25
N GLY A 520 -33.55 -0.12 4.84
CA GLY A 520 -33.81 0.41 3.51
C GLY A 520 -33.16 1.76 3.20
N ALA A 521 -33.10 2.02 1.90
CA ALA A 521 -32.83 3.31 1.29
C ALA A 521 -33.61 4.45 1.96
N VAL A 522 -32.91 5.55 2.25
CA VAL A 522 -33.39 6.93 2.10
C VAL A 522 -32.23 7.79 1.63
#